data_AF-A0A957KGM4-F1
#
_entry.id   AF-A0A957KGM4-F1
#
_cell.length_a   1.000
_cell.length_b   1.000
_cell.length_c   1.000
_cell.angle_alpha   90.00
_cell.angle_beta   90.00
_cell.angle_gamma   90.00
#
_symmetry.space_group_name_H-M   'P 1'
#
loop_
_entity.id
_entity.type
_entity.pdbx_description
1 polymer ?
#
loop_
_entity_poly.entity_id
_entity_poly.type
_entity_poly.pdbx_seq_one_letter_code
_entity_poly.pdbx_strand_id
1 'polypeptide(L)' 'FAADCDFDFLISFADDAKWGLLEHIQMEEELAAIPGRSVDLVTRRAVERSHNIRRREHILATAQPVLVNII' A
#
# COMPACT_ATOMS: atom_id res chain seq x y z
N PHE A 1 2.49 -2.40 6.53
CA PHE A 1 1.76 -3.40 7.31
C PHE A 1 1.90 -3.15 8.80
N ALA A 2 1.00 -2.34 9.33
CA ALA A 2 0.92 -1.90 10.71
C ALA A 2 0.08 -2.92 11.49
N ALA A 3 0.48 -3.23 12.72
CA ALA A 3 -0.16 -4.30 13.49
C ALA A 3 -1.59 -3.95 13.94
N ASP A 4 -1.95 -2.67 13.88
CA ASP A 4 -3.21 -2.06 14.32
C ASP A 4 -4.14 -1.69 13.16
N CYS A 5 -3.75 -1.96 11.91
CA CYS A 5 -4.62 -1.76 10.75
C CYS A 5 -5.38 -3.04 10.41
N ASP A 6 -6.68 -2.89 10.09
CA ASP A 6 -7.53 -4.03 9.73
C ASP A 6 -7.21 -4.57 8.33
N PHE A 7 -6.76 -3.69 7.43
CA PHE A 7 -6.38 -4.05 6.06
C PHE A 7 -5.04 -3.43 5.68
N ASP A 8 -4.23 -4.20 4.96
CA ASP A 8 -2.97 -3.71 4.42
C ASP A 8 -3.00 -3.75 2.88
N PHE A 9 -2.63 -2.63 2.25
CA PHE A 9 -2.58 -2.49 0.81
C PHE A 9 -1.16 -2.30 0.32
N LEU A 10 -0.77 -3.14 -0.64
CA LEU A 10 0.48 -2.98 -1.40
C LEU A 10 0.16 -2.37 -2.76
N ILE A 11 0.62 -1.14 -3.00
CA ILE A 11 0.34 -0.43 -4.26
C ILE A 11 1.59 -0.25 -5.12
N SER A 12 1.37 -0.20 -6.43
CA SER A 12 2.40 0.20 -7.40
C SER A 12 1.84 1.36 -8.22
N PHE A 13 2.58 2.46 -8.28
CA PHE A 13 2.22 3.60 -9.11
C PHE A 13 2.73 3.40 -10.54
N ALA A 14 2.08 4.07 -11.50
CA ALA A 14 2.66 4.22 -12.83
C ALA A 14 3.98 5.02 -12.75
N ASP A 15 4.89 4.74 -13.68
CA ASP A 15 6.26 5.28 -13.66
C ASP A 15 6.33 6.82 -13.74
N ASP A 16 5.33 7.45 -14.36
CA ASP A 16 5.22 8.89 -14.56
C ASP A 16 4.39 9.61 -13.49
N ALA A 17 3.88 8.86 -12.53
CA ALA A 17 2.91 9.39 -11.59
C ALA A 17 3.57 10.22 -10.49
N LYS A 18 3.07 11.45 -10.31
CA LYS A 18 3.62 12.44 -9.38
C LYS A 18 2.97 12.33 -8.00
N TRP A 19 3.21 11.23 -7.30
CA TRP A 19 2.70 11.02 -5.95
C TRP A 19 3.68 11.55 -4.90
N GLY A 20 3.22 12.46 -4.06
CA GLY A 20 3.92 12.93 -2.86
C GLY A 20 3.30 12.36 -1.58
N LEU A 21 3.68 12.95 -0.45
CA LEU A 21 3.18 12.54 0.87
C LEU A 21 1.68 12.83 1.03
N LEU A 22 1.19 13.97 0.50
CA LEU A 22 -0.20 14.36 0.64
C LEU A 22 -1.13 13.44 -0.14
N GLU A 23 -0.76 13.09 -1.37
CA GLU A 23 -1.55 12.17 -2.19
C GLU A 23 -1.55 10.76 -1.61
N HIS A 24 -0.48 10.36 -0.91
CA HIS A 24 -0.45 9.10 -0.17
C HIS A 24 -1.45 9.07 0.99
N ILE A 25 -1.48 10.13 1.81
CA ILE A 25 -2.43 10.27 2.93
C ILE A 25 -3.86 10.28 2.39
N GLN A 26 -4.13 11.05 1.34
CA GLN A 26 -5.46 11.12 0.74
C GLN A 26 -5.92 9.74 0.23
N MET A 27 -5.04 8.98 -0.43
CA MET A 27 -5.36 7.62 -0.91
C MET A 27 -5.65 6.67 0.24
N GLU A 28 -4.92 6.77 1.35
CA GLU A 28 -5.16 5.99 2.55
C GLU A 28 -6.54 6.29 3.16
N GLU A 29 -6.91 7.58 3.26
CA GLU A 29 -8.24 8.01 3.72
C GLU A 29 -9.37 7.52 2.79
N GLU A 30 -9.20 7.64 1.47
CA GLU A 30 -10.18 7.18 0.49
C GLU A 30 -10.37 5.66 0.53
N LEU A 31 -9.28 4.89 0.65
CA LEU A 31 -9.34 3.44 0.78
C LEU A 31 -9.98 3.00 2.10
N ALA A 32 -9.72 3.69 3.19
CA ALA A 32 -10.35 3.43 4.49
C ALA A 32 -11.86 3.67 4.49
N ALA A 33 -12.33 4.63 3.69
CA ALA A 33 -13.74 4.97 3.58
C ALA A 33 -14.58 3.86 2.91
N ILE A 34 -13.99 3.02 2.07
CA ILE A 34 -14.70 1.94 1.36
C ILE A 34 -15.23 0.87 2.33
N PRO A 35 -14.39 0.24 3.18
CA PRO A 35 -14.86 -0.70 4.20
C PRO A 35 -15.27 -0.02 5.52
N GLY A 36 -14.96 1.26 5.71
CA GLY A 36 -15.13 1.97 6.98
C GLY A 36 -14.22 1.42 8.09
N ARG A 37 -12.99 1.00 7.74
CA ARG A 37 -12.00 0.41 8.65
C ARG A 37 -10.62 1.01 8.42
N SER A 38 -9.72 0.88 9.39
CA SER A 38 -8.34 1.33 9.25
C SER A 38 -7.62 0.55 8.17
N VAL A 39 -6.79 1.25 7.40
CA VAL A 39 -5.98 0.68 6.33
C VAL A 39 -4.54 1.17 6.48
N ASP A 40 -3.56 0.32 6.15
CA ASP A 40 -2.18 0.74 5.99
C ASP A 40 -1.80 0.62 4.52
N LEU A 41 -1.32 1.72 3.94
CA LEU A 41 -0.95 1.81 2.55
C LEU A 41 0.58 1.82 2.42
N VAL A 42 1.15 0.85 1.72
CA VAL A 42 2.60 0.84 1.44
C VAL A 42 2.88 0.66 -0.04
N THR A 43 3.90 1.38 -0.53
CA THR A 43 4.33 1.21 -1.91
C THR A 43 5.19 -0.03 -2.07
N ARG A 44 4.99 -0.74 -3.17
CA ARG A 44 5.82 -1.88 -3.57
C ARG A 44 7.30 -1.52 -3.61
N ARG A 45 7.63 -0.35 -4.16
CA ARG A 45 8.99 0.19 -4.21
C ARG A 45 9.61 0.34 -2.81
N ALA A 46 8.85 0.78 -1.82
CA ALA A 46 9.35 0.88 -0.44
C ALA A 46 9.60 -0.50 0.18
N VAL A 47 8.72 -1.47 -0.08
CA VAL A 47 8.89 -2.87 0.38
C VAL A 47 10.12 -3.52 -0.27
N GLU A 48 10.29 -3.37 -1.58
CA GLU A 48 11.44 -3.93 -2.31
C GLU A 48 12.79 -3.38 -1.81
N ARG A 49 12.81 -2.11 -1.42
CA ARG A 49 13.99 -1.42 -0.86
C ARG A 49 14.18 -1.62 0.65
N SER A 50 13.27 -2.32 1.32
CA SER A 50 13.35 -2.54 2.76
C SER A 50 14.61 -3.32 3.12
N HIS A 51 15.32 -2.87 4.15
CA HIS A 51 16.44 -3.61 4.75
C HIS A 51 15.99 -4.88 5.49
N ASN A 52 14.69 -5.01 5.82
CA ASN A 52 14.15 -6.21 6.43
C ASN A 52 13.76 -7.23 5.35
N ILE A 53 14.73 -8.08 4.98
CA ILE A 53 14.60 -9.08 3.91
C ILE A 53 13.43 -10.03 4.17
N ARG A 54 13.27 -10.55 5.40
CA ARG A 54 12.21 -11.49 5.76
C ARG A 54 10.82 -10.88 5.55
N ARG A 55 10.63 -9.63 5.99
CA ARG A 55 9.36 -8.91 5.82
C ARG A 55 9.08 -8.63 4.34
N ARG A 56 10.09 -8.18 3.58
CA ARG A 56 9.99 -7.96 2.14
C ARG A 56 9.56 -9.21 1.40
N GLU A 57 10.26 -10.32 1.60
CA GLU A 57 9.97 -11.59 0.93
C GLU A 57 8.58 -12.11 1.28
N HIS A 58 8.20 -12.05 2.56
CA HIS A 58 6.88 -12.48 2.99
C HIS A 58 5.77 -11.66 2.32
N ILE A 59 5.84 -10.32 2.38
CA ILE A 59 4.84 -9.44 1.76
C ILE A 59 4.73 -9.69 0.26
N LEU A 60 5.86 -9.73 -0.45
CA LEU A 60 5.86 -9.89 -1.91
C LEU A 60 5.39 -11.28 -2.35
N ALA A 61 5.61 -12.32 -1.55
CA ALA A 61 5.19 -13.69 -1.86
C ALA A 61 3.70 -13.94 -1.56
N THR A 62 3.11 -13.26 -0.58
CA THR A 62 1.71 -13.49 -0.16
C THR A 62 0.73 -12.47 -0.73
N ALA A 63 1.21 -11.30 -1.20
CA ALA A 63 0.36 -10.28 -1.80
C ALA A 63 -0.50 -10.85 -2.93
N GLN A 64 -1.81 -10.60 -2.86
CA GLN A 64 -2.76 -10.97 -3.89
C GLN A 64 -3.10 -9.74 -4.74
N PRO A 65 -3.01 -9.81 -6.08
CA PRO A 65 -3.33 -8.69 -6.94
C PRO A 65 -4.83 -8.41 -6.88
N VAL A 66 -5.19 -7.16 -6.55
CA VAL A 66 -6.55 -6.63 -6.66
C VAL A 66 -6.50 -5.53 -7.71
N LEU A 67 -7.30 -5.64 -8.76
CA LEU A 67 -7.42 -4.58 -9.77
C LEU A 67 -8.27 -3.44 -9.19
N VAL A 68 -7.65 -2.30 -8.94
CA VAL A 68 -8.36 -1.07 -8.52
C VAL A 68 -8.01 0.01 -9.54
N ASN A 69 -8.99 0.43 -10.33
CA ASN A 69 -8.86 1.63 -11.15
C ASN A 69 -9.14 2.84 -10.25
N ILE A 70 -8.09 3.56 -9.87
CA ILE A 70 -8.19 4.85 -9.19
C ILE A 70 -8.14 5.93 -10.28
N ILE A 71 -9.14 6.81 -10.31
CA ILE A 71 -9.38 7.84 -11.34
C ILE A 71 -8.54 9.09 -11.06
#